data_AF-A0A7X7E3C5-F1
#
_entry.id   AF-A0A7X7E3C5-F1
#
_cell.length_a   1.000
_cell.length_b   1.000
_cell.length_c   1.000
_cell.angle_alpha   90.00
_cell.angle_beta   90.00
_cell.angle_gamma   90.00
#
_symmetry.space_group_name_H-M   'P 1'
#
loop_
_entity.id
_entity.type
_entity.pdbx_description
1 polymer ?
#
loop_
_entity_poly.entity_id
_entity_poly.type
_entity_poly.pdbx_seq_one_letter_code
_entity_poly.pdbx_strand_id
1 'polypeptide(L)'
;NHRIRNIEIQIQCRYSVEISRIRELGSLYKQQKKAKKEKRQEQKRRGKNYIEPKGLKNIPRSSSDNKKAETTNEDLRRLYREAMLKVHPDKFATDTKEMHRRSQELTVQLIDIYQSGDIEQLMSFYNHIMSGNAIASGLCEPDNIPDPVSMKAYLLKEKATLCNSLDKIKNSRLYEVLEAYDTPKKFIDELSGQFQLRIQQLERRTRINKHKP
;
A
#
# COMPACT_ATOMS: atom_id res chain seq x y z
N ASN A 1 -7.86 -2.14 14.00
CA ASN A 1 -6.84 -1.29 13.32
C ASN A 1 -5.96 -0.48 14.27
N HIS A 2 -6.51 0.42 15.08
CA HIS A 2 -5.69 1.34 15.89
C HIS A 2 -4.67 0.64 16.81
N ARG A 3 -5.04 -0.48 17.47
CA ARG A 3 -4.14 -1.23 18.36
C ARG A 3 -2.95 -1.87 17.63
N ILE A 4 -3.19 -2.53 16.49
CA ILE A 4 -2.12 -3.11 15.65
C ILE A 4 -1.18 -2.01 15.16
N ARG A 5 -1.75 -0.93 14.62
CA ARG A 5 -0.98 0.21 14.11
C ARG A 5 -0.15 0.87 15.22
N ASN A 6 -0.68 0.95 16.44
CA ASN A 6 0.04 1.47 17.58
C ASN A 6 1.25 0.58 17.95
N ILE A 7 1.09 -0.74 17.99
CA ILE A 7 2.21 -1.67 18.21
C ILE A 7 3.25 -1.54 17.10
N GLU A 8 2.81 -1.46 15.85
CA GLU A 8 3.71 -1.27 14.71
C GLU A 8 4.54 0.01 14.85
N ILE A 9 3.90 1.13 15.18
CA ILE A 9 4.57 2.41 15.44
C ILE A 9 5.56 2.27 16.61
N GLN A 10 5.17 1.62 17.71
CA GLN A 10 6.06 1.41 18.85
C GLN A 10 7.30 0.60 18.45
N ILE A 11 7.14 -0.47 17.67
CA ILE A 11 8.26 -1.28 17.16
C ILE A 11 9.16 -0.43 16.26
N GLN A 12 8.57 0.32 15.32
CA GLN A 12 9.31 1.18 14.39
C GLN A 12 10.10 2.27 15.12
N CYS A 13 9.49 2.96 16.08
CA CYS A 13 10.17 3.99 16.86
C CYS A 13 11.31 3.40 17.69
N ARG A 14 11.04 2.31 18.43
CA ARG A 14 12.00 1.72 19.36
C ARG A 14 13.20 1.08 18.66
N TYR A 15 12.98 0.39 17.54
CA TYR A 15 14.02 -0.36 16.83
C TYR A 15 14.43 0.30 15.50
N SER A 16 14.15 1.59 15.33
CA SER A 16 14.49 2.34 14.11
C SER A 16 15.97 2.22 13.74
N VAL A 17 16.85 2.31 14.75
CA VAL A 17 18.31 2.24 14.59
C VAL A 17 18.73 0.84 14.13
N GLU A 18 18.23 -0.21 14.80
CA GLU A 18 18.54 -1.60 14.50
C GLU A 18 18.02 -2.01 13.11
N ILE A 19 16.80 -1.59 12.76
CA ILE A 19 16.21 -1.82 11.44
C ILE A 19 17.08 -1.16 10.37
N SER A 20 17.49 0.09 10.58
CA SER A 20 18.35 0.83 9.64
C SER A 20 19.69 0.13 9.47
N ARG A 21 20.31 -0.29 10.58
CA ARG A 21 21.58 -1.01 10.59
C ARG A 21 21.49 -2.34 9.83
N ILE A 22 20.43 -3.12 10.02
CA ILE A 22 20.22 -4.38 9.28
C ILE A 22 20.08 -4.12 7.78
N ARG A 23 19.36 -3.06 7.39
CA ARG A 23 19.20 -2.68 5.98
C ARG A 23 20.55 -2.31 5.35
N GLU A 24 21.33 -1.47 6.03
CA GLU A 24 22.68 -1.08 5.60
C GLU A 24 23.59 -2.30 5.42
N LEU A 25 23.72 -3.14 6.45
CA LEU A 25 24.56 -4.33 6.41
C LEU A 25 24.08 -5.34 5.37
N GLY A 26 22.76 -5.48 5.19
CA GLY A 26 22.16 -6.31 4.16
C GLY A 26 22.49 -5.83 2.75
N SER A 27 22.44 -4.51 2.51
CA SER A 27 22.86 -3.90 1.24
C SER A 27 24.34 -4.15 0.97
N LEU A 28 25.19 -3.86 1.97
CA LEU A 28 26.63 -4.04 1.87
C LEU A 28 27.02 -5.51 1.62
N TYR A 29 26.37 -6.46 2.30
CA TYR A 29 26.57 -7.89 2.06
C TYR A 29 26.22 -8.30 0.62
N LYS A 30 25.11 -7.78 0.07
CA LYS A 30 24.73 -8.02 -1.34
C LYS A 30 25.77 -7.44 -2.30
N GLN A 31 26.25 -6.22 -2.04
CA GLN A 31 27.29 -5.57 -2.85
C GLN A 31 28.60 -6.37 -2.82
N GLN A 32 29.05 -6.83 -1.65
CA GLN A 32 30.25 -7.68 -1.52
C GLN A 32 30.12 -8.98 -2.31
N LYS A 33 28.95 -9.64 -2.27
CA LYS A 33 28.70 -10.85 -3.07
C LYS A 33 28.74 -10.55 -4.57
N LYS A 34 28.14 -9.43 -4.99
CA LYS A 34 28.13 -9.00 -6.39
C LYS A 34 29.56 -8.75 -6.88
N ALA A 35 30.36 -7.97 -6.15
CA ALA A 35 31.75 -7.70 -6.49
C ALA A 35 32.62 -8.96 -6.55
N LYS A 36 32.44 -9.91 -5.62
CA LYS A 36 33.13 -11.22 -5.68
C LYS A 36 32.72 -12.02 -6.92
N LYS A 37 31.44 -12.00 -7.29
CA LYS A 37 30.93 -12.68 -8.49
C LYS A 37 31.52 -12.06 -9.76
N GLU A 38 31.57 -10.73 -9.84
CA GLU A 38 32.16 -9.98 -10.95
C GLU A 38 33.65 -10.28 -11.10
N LYS A 39 34.44 -10.25 -10.01
CA LYS A 39 35.87 -10.64 -10.04
C LYS A 39 36.07 -12.08 -10.54
N ARG A 40 35.23 -13.02 -10.09
CA ARG A 40 35.27 -14.42 -10.55
C ARG A 40 34.89 -14.53 -12.04
N GLN A 41 33.94 -13.73 -12.52
CA GLN A 41 33.57 -13.70 -13.93
C GLN A 41 34.70 -13.13 -14.78
N GLU A 42 35.33 -12.03 -14.36
CA GLU A 42 36.47 -11.45 -15.06
C GLU A 42 37.66 -12.42 -15.13
N GLN A 43 37.99 -13.09 -14.02
CA GLN A 43 39.02 -14.12 -14.01
C GLN A 43 38.71 -15.26 -14.99
N LYS A 44 37.44 -15.69 -15.08
CA LYS A 44 37.00 -16.69 -16.06
C LYS A 44 37.17 -16.17 -17.48
N ARG A 45 36.77 -14.92 -17.78
CA ARG A 45 36.92 -14.30 -19.11
C ARG A 45 38.38 -14.24 -19.59
N ARG A 46 39.33 -14.06 -18.67
CA ARG A 46 40.78 -14.07 -18.98
C ARG A 46 41.34 -15.47 -19.25
N GLY A 47 40.62 -16.53 -18.94
CA GLY A 47 41.05 -17.91 -19.19
C GLY A 47 40.93 -18.31 -20.66
N LYS A 48 41.94 -19.02 -21.18
CA LYS A 48 42.03 -19.41 -22.61
C LYS A 48 40.86 -20.26 -23.13
N ASN A 49 40.07 -20.86 -22.23
CA ASN A 49 38.93 -21.74 -22.55
C ASN A 49 37.56 -21.10 -22.23
N TYR A 50 37.48 -19.78 -22.09
CA TYR A 50 36.22 -19.13 -21.75
C TYR A 50 35.25 -19.08 -22.92
N ILE A 51 34.07 -19.68 -22.74
CA ILE A 51 32.93 -19.56 -23.65
C ILE A 51 31.89 -18.69 -22.94
N GLU A 52 31.52 -17.57 -23.54
CA GLU A 52 30.52 -16.68 -22.96
C GLU A 52 29.14 -17.38 -22.97
N PRO A 53 28.50 -17.55 -21.80
CA PRO A 53 27.17 -18.13 -21.76
C PRO A 53 26.20 -17.20 -22.48
N LYS A 54 25.52 -17.69 -23.53
CA LYS A 54 24.44 -16.98 -24.20
C LYS A 54 23.29 -16.79 -23.21
N GLY A 55 23.27 -15.65 -22.53
CA GLY A 55 22.19 -15.28 -21.63
C GLY A 55 20.88 -15.07 -22.38
N LEU A 56 19.76 -15.31 -21.70
CA LEU A 56 18.45 -14.83 -22.14
C LEU A 56 18.54 -13.31 -22.33
N LYS A 57 18.26 -12.83 -23.54
CA LYS A 57 18.14 -11.40 -23.83
C LYS A 57 17.01 -10.85 -22.95
N ASN A 58 17.35 -10.01 -21.99
CA ASN A 58 16.36 -9.17 -21.34
C ASN A 58 15.75 -8.28 -22.42
N ILE A 59 14.51 -8.59 -22.81
CA ILE A 59 13.71 -7.71 -23.64
C ILE A 59 13.49 -6.44 -22.79
N PRO A 60 13.97 -5.26 -23.22
CA PRO A 60 13.67 -4.04 -22.49
C PRO A 60 12.15 -3.90 -22.46
N ARG A 61 11.56 -3.87 -21.27
CA ARG A 61 10.15 -3.47 -21.11
C ARG A 61 10.03 -2.08 -21.73
N SER A 62 9.20 -1.99 -22.76
CA SER A 62 8.96 -0.76 -23.48
C SER A 62 8.49 0.33 -22.51
N SER A 63 8.96 1.55 -22.74
CA SER A 63 8.69 2.81 -22.04
C SER A 63 7.21 3.26 -22.00
N SER A 64 6.28 2.32 -22.18
CA SER A 64 4.82 2.54 -22.17
C SER A 64 4.25 2.87 -20.79
N ASP A 65 5.01 2.63 -19.71
CA ASP A 65 4.53 2.84 -18.34
C ASP A 65 4.39 4.33 -17.98
N ASN A 66 5.21 5.22 -18.54
CA ASN A 66 5.12 6.66 -18.25
C ASN A 66 3.88 7.31 -18.90
N LYS A 67 3.50 6.91 -20.12
CA LYS A 67 2.29 7.44 -20.78
C LYS A 67 1.01 7.01 -20.07
N LYS A 68 0.98 5.80 -19.50
CA LYS A 68 -0.17 5.31 -18.71
C LYS A 68 -0.36 6.13 -17.43
N ALA A 69 0.72 6.50 -16.75
CA ALA A 69 0.65 7.27 -15.52
C ALA A 69 0.09 8.70 -15.73
N GLU A 70 0.42 9.35 -16.85
CA GLU A 70 -0.15 10.65 -17.21
C GLU A 70 -1.65 10.55 -17.52
N THR A 71 -2.07 9.58 -18.35
CA THR A 71 -3.49 9.38 -18.68
C THR A 71 -4.34 9.06 -17.46
N THR A 72 -3.84 8.24 -16.53
CA THR A 72 -4.57 7.88 -15.30
C THR A 72 -4.83 9.09 -14.40
N ASN A 73 -3.91 10.05 -14.34
CA ASN A 73 -4.08 11.27 -13.54
C ASN A 73 -5.10 12.24 -14.15
N GLU A 74 -5.18 12.32 -15.48
CA GLU A 74 -6.18 13.14 -16.17
C GLU A 74 -7.59 12.60 -15.97
N ASP A 75 -7.76 11.28 -16.08
CA ASP A 75 -9.04 10.60 -15.84
C ASP A 75 -9.51 10.78 -14.39
N LEU A 76 -8.60 10.66 -13.42
CA LEU A 76 -8.86 10.95 -12.00
C LEU A 76 -9.38 12.36 -11.78
N ARG A 77 -8.71 13.37 -12.36
CA ARG A 77 -9.12 14.78 -12.26
C ARG A 77 -10.45 15.06 -12.94
N ARG A 78 -10.73 14.38 -14.05
CA ARG A 78 -12.00 14.50 -14.76
C ARG A 78 -13.15 13.93 -13.93
N LEU A 79 -13.04 12.67 -13.50
CA LEU A 79 -14.05 11.99 -12.69
C LEU A 79 -14.36 12.74 -11.40
N TYR A 80 -13.32 13.24 -10.72
CA TYR A 80 -13.46 14.03 -9.50
C TYR A 80 -14.26 15.31 -9.73
N ARG A 81 -13.94 16.09 -10.77
CA ARG A 81 -14.67 17.34 -11.08
C ARG A 81 -16.13 17.06 -11.43
N GLU A 82 -16.38 16.05 -12.24
CA GLU A 82 -17.74 15.67 -12.62
C GLU A 82 -18.57 15.21 -11.41
N ALA A 83 -18.00 14.40 -10.51
CA ALA A 83 -18.63 14.01 -9.25
C ALA A 83 -18.89 15.21 -8.33
N MET A 84 -17.89 16.07 -8.14
CA MET A 84 -17.95 17.22 -7.23
C MET A 84 -19.08 18.17 -7.61
N LEU A 85 -19.27 18.46 -8.90
CA LEU A 85 -20.37 19.29 -9.39
C LEU A 85 -21.76 18.75 -9.02
N LYS A 86 -21.89 17.44 -8.80
CA LYS A 86 -23.17 16.82 -8.44
C LYS A 86 -23.44 16.80 -6.94
N VAL A 87 -22.39 16.71 -6.12
CA VAL A 87 -22.48 16.57 -4.66
C VAL A 87 -22.12 17.83 -3.88
N HIS A 88 -21.69 18.91 -4.54
CA HIS A 88 -21.25 20.13 -3.86
C HIS A 88 -22.35 20.70 -2.95
N PRO A 89 -22.04 21.06 -1.69
CA PRO A 89 -23.04 21.49 -0.71
C PRO A 89 -23.80 22.76 -1.13
N ASP A 90 -23.18 23.68 -1.89
CA ASP A 90 -23.86 24.88 -2.40
C ASP A 90 -25.05 24.56 -3.30
N LYS A 91 -25.02 23.43 -4.01
CA LYS A 91 -26.13 23.01 -4.87
C LYS A 91 -27.39 22.69 -4.07
N PHE A 92 -27.22 22.25 -2.83
CA PHE A 92 -28.29 21.84 -1.92
C PHE A 92 -28.48 22.83 -0.77
N ALA A 93 -27.94 24.05 -0.87
CA ALA A 93 -28.04 25.08 0.17
C ALA A 93 -29.49 25.53 0.43
N THR A 94 -30.35 25.42 -0.58
CA THR A 94 -31.78 25.76 -0.49
C THR A 94 -32.69 24.55 -0.24
N ASP A 95 -32.13 23.34 -0.25
CA ASP A 95 -32.87 22.09 -0.06
C ASP A 95 -33.06 21.76 1.43
N THR A 96 -33.61 20.58 1.72
CA THR A 96 -33.79 20.13 3.11
C THR A 96 -32.44 20.04 3.84
N LYS A 97 -32.46 20.34 5.15
CA LYS A 97 -31.26 20.28 6.01
C LYS A 97 -30.54 18.92 5.92
N GLU A 98 -31.28 17.84 5.71
CA GLU A 98 -30.72 16.49 5.55
C GLU A 98 -29.95 16.33 4.23
N MET A 99 -30.47 16.85 3.12
CA MET A 99 -29.77 16.81 1.83
C MET A 99 -28.52 17.69 1.85
N HIS A 100 -28.59 18.85 2.50
CA HIS A 100 -27.40 19.70 2.70
C HIS A 100 -26.33 18.98 3.55
N ARG A 101 -26.72 18.36 4.66
CA ARG A 101 -25.77 17.57 5.48
C ARG A 101 -25.17 16.40 4.69
N ARG A 102 -25.99 15.67 3.94
CA ARG A 102 -25.54 14.50 3.17
C ARG A 102 -24.59 14.88 2.02
N SER A 103 -24.84 16.00 1.36
CA SER A 103 -23.94 16.53 0.34
C SER A 103 -22.59 16.95 0.93
N GLN A 104 -22.55 17.52 2.14
CA GLN A 104 -21.30 17.74 2.88
C GLN A 104 -20.55 16.43 3.17
N GLU A 105 -21.24 15.42 3.70
CA GLU A 105 -20.64 14.11 4.00
C GLU A 105 -20.07 13.43 2.75
N LEU A 106 -20.81 13.44 1.63
CA LEU A 106 -20.35 12.90 0.35
C LEU A 106 -19.16 13.68 -0.23
N THR A 107 -19.14 15.00 -0.04
CA THR A 107 -18.03 15.84 -0.49
C THR A 107 -16.74 15.51 0.26
N VAL A 108 -16.82 15.31 1.58
CA VAL A 108 -15.67 14.88 2.39
C VAL A 108 -15.18 13.50 1.92
N GLN A 109 -16.08 12.54 1.73
CA GLN A 109 -15.71 11.21 1.22
C GLN A 109 -15.07 11.27 -0.18
N LEU A 110 -15.60 12.12 -1.07
CA LEU A 110 -15.03 12.31 -2.41
C LEU A 110 -13.61 12.87 -2.36
N ILE A 111 -13.36 13.82 -1.45
CA ILE A 111 -12.02 14.40 -1.22
C ILE A 111 -11.07 13.32 -0.71
N ASP A 112 -11.48 12.50 0.26
CA ASP A 112 -10.64 11.44 0.82
C ASP A 112 -10.28 10.39 -0.23
N ILE A 113 -11.24 9.97 -1.05
CA ILE A 113 -11.02 9.01 -2.16
C ILE A 113 -10.10 9.62 -3.23
N TYR A 114 -10.25 10.91 -3.54
CA TYR A 114 -9.35 11.57 -4.48
C TYR A 114 -7.91 11.66 -3.96
N GLN A 115 -7.73 11.97 -2.67
CA GLN A 115 -6.43 12.03 -2.04
C GLN A 115 -5.74 10.66 -1.94
N SER A 116 -6.51 9.56 -1.85
CA SER A 116 -5.93 8.21 -1.83
C SER A 116 -5.31 7.81 -3.17
N GLY A 117 -5.72 8.45 -4.28
CA GLY A 117 -5.24 8.18 -5.63
C GLY A 117 -5.76 6.85 -6.22
N ASP A 118 -6.75 6.22 -5.59
CA ASP A 118 -7.34 4.96 -6.07
C ASP A 118 -8.43 5.24 -7.12
N ILE A 119 -8.08 5.06 -8.40
CA ILE A 119 -8.99 5.29 -9.52
C ILE A 119 -10.19 4.34 -9.52
N GLU A 120 -10.03 3.08 -9.09
CA GLU A 120 -11.13 2.12 -9.08
C GLU A 120 -12.14 2.42 -7.99
N GLN A 121 -11.65 2.95 -6.87
CA GLN A 121 -12.51 3.43 -5.79
C GLN A 121 -13.26 4.68 -6.23
N LEU A 122 -12.57 5.64 -6.86
CA LEU A 122 -13.18 6.85 -7.38
C LEU A 122 -14.23 6.57 -8.46
N MET A 123 -13.96 5.66 -9.40
CA MET A 123 -14.94 5.26 -10.42
C MET A 123 -16.18 4.61 -9.82
N SER A 124 -15.99 3.75 -8.81
CA SER A 124 -17.11 3.10 -8.12
C SER A 124 -17.98 4.13 -7.40
N PHE A 125 -17.36 5.09 -6.72
CA PHE A 125 -18.03 6.16 -6.01
C PHE A 125 -18.70 7.16 -6.97
N TYR A 126 -18.04 7.48 -8.09
CA TYR A 126 -18.59 8.28 -9.18
C TYR A 126 -19.89 7.66 -9.73
N ASN A 127 -19.90 6.35 -10.02
CA ASN A 127 -21.11 5.66 -10.49
C ASN A 127 -22.23 5.68 -9.44
N HIS A 128 -21.88 5.57 -8.16
CA HIS A 128 -22.83 5.68 -7.05
C HIS A 128 -23.43 7.10 -6.93
N ILE A 129 -22.64 8.14 -7.18
CA ILE A 129 -23.13 9.53 -7.24
C ILE A 129 -24.00 9.75 -8.48
N MET A 130 -23.54 9.32 -9.65
CA MET A 130 -24.24 9.55 -10.92
C MET A 130 -25.56 8.81 -11.03
N SER A 131 -25.68 7.65 -10.39
CA SER A 131 -26.94 6.92 -10.26
C SER A 131 -27.97 7.62 -9.36
N GLY A 132 -27.63 8.74 -8.70
CA GLY A 132 -28.54 9.47 -7.80
C GLY A 132 -28.75 8.78 -6.44
N ASN A 133 -28.30 7.53 -6.31
CA ASN A 133 -28.36 6.70 -5.11
C ASN A 133 -27.63 7.34 -3.90
N ALA A 134 -26.56 8.09 -4.15
CA ALA A 134 -25.78 8.73 -3.09
C ALA A 134 -26.58 9.79 -2.32
N ILE A 135 -27.46 10.53 -3.00
CA ILE A 135 -28.20 11.68 -2.46
C ILE A 135 -29.62 11.30 -2.00
N ALA A 136 -30.22 10.26 -2.60
CA ALA A 136 -31.57 9.80 -2.27
C ALA A 136 -31.68 9.43 -0.77
N SER A 137 -32.51 10.17 -0.03
CA SER A 137 -32.80 9.94 1.39
C SER A 137 -33.79 8.78 1.52
N GLY A 138 -33.39 7.74 2.25
CA GLY A 138 -34.10 6.47 2.35
C GLY A 138 -33.14 5.32 2.56
N LEU A 139 -32.27 5.42 3.57
CA LEU A 139 -31.46 4.28 3.98
C LEU A 139 -32.44 3.19 4.45
N CYS A 140 -32.59 2.13 3.64
CA CYS A 140 -33.33 0.89 3.93
C CYS A 140 -34.79 0.77 3.43
N GLU A 141 -35.30 1.63 2.56
CA GLU A 141 -36.56 1.34 1.84
C GLU A 141 -36.26 0.90 0.40
N PRO A 142 -36.62 -0.34 -0.01
CA PRO A 142 -36.29 -0.87 -1.34
C PRO A 142 -36.98 -0.08 -2.47
N ASP A 143 -38.07 0.63 -2.16
CA ASP A 143 -38.95 1.28 -3.13
C ASP A 143 -38.45 2.66 -3.59
N ASN A 144 -37.47 3.25 -2.89
CA ASN A 144 -37.02 4.63 -3.15
C ASN A 144 -35.56 4.70 -3.64
N ILE A 145 -35.05 3.61 -4.22
CA ILE A 145 -33.70 3.54 -4.78
C ILE A 145 -33.75 3.90 -6.28
N PRO A 146 -33.12 5.01 -6.71
CA PRO A 146 -33.10 5.42 -8.12
C PRO A 146 -32.55 4.37 -9.09
N ASP A 147 -31.51 3.63 -8.68
CA ASP A 147 -30.95 2.51 -9.45
C ASP A 147 -30.51 1.36 -8.52
N PRO A 148 -31.35 0.32 -8.34
CA PRO A 148 -31.05 -0.79 -7.43
C PRO A 148 -29.91 -1.68 -7.93
N VAL A 149 -29.64 -1.74 -9.24
CA VAL A 149 -28.57 -2.57 -9.81
C VAL A 149 -27.21 -1.97 -9.51
N SER A 150 -27.04 -0.67 -9.78
CA SER A 150 -25.79 0.03 -9.45
C SER A 150 -25.55 0.09 -7.95
N MET A 151 -26.61 0.28 -7.14
CA MET A 151 -26.51 0.25 -5.69
C MET A 151 -26.02 -1.12 -5.18
N LYS A 152 -26.63 -2.21 -5.65
CA LYS A 152 -26.22 -3.57 -5.27
C LYS A 152 -24.77 -3.86 -5.66
N ALA A 153 -24.34 -3.44 -6.86
CA ALA A 153 -22.97 -3.62 -7.32
C ALA A 153 -21.97 -2.85 -6.44
N TYR A 154 -22.29 -1.60 -6.09
CA TYR A 154 -21.48 -0.79 -5.18
C TYR A 154 -21.34 -1.45 -3.80
N LEU A 155 -22.46 -1.86 -3.18
CA LEU A 155 -22.46 -2.49 -1.87
C LEU A 155 -21.72 -3.84 -1.85
N LEU A 156 -21.84 -4.65 -2.91
CA LEU A 156 -21.08 -5.90 -3.02
C LEU A 156 -19.58 -5.65 -3.11
N LYS A 157 -19.16 -4.63 -3.87
CA LYS A 157 -17.75 -4.22 -3.96
C LYS A 157 -17.24 -3.75 -2.59
N GLU A 158 -18.00 -2.90 -1.90
CA GLU A 158 -17.64 -2.39 -0.57
C GLU A 158 -17.60 -3.50 0.48
N LYS A 159 -18.54 -4.45 0.45
CA LYS A 159 -18.48 -5.64 1.29
C LYS A 159 -17.21 -6.43 1.04
N ALA A 160 -16.85 -6.65 -0.23
CA ALA A 160 -15.64 -7.40 -0.59
C ALA A 160 -14.36 -6.69 -0.13
N THR A 161 -14.27 -5.35 -0.25
CA THR A 161 -13.10 -4.59 0.23
C THR A 161 -12.96 -4.65 1.74
N LEU A 162 -14.09 -4.58 2.48
CA LEU A 162 -14.11 -4.73 3.93
C LEU A 162 -13.72 -6.15 4.38
N CYS A 163 -14.26 -7.19 3.74
CA CYS A 163 -13.87 -8.58 3.99
C CYS A 163 -12.38 -8.80 3.75
N ASN A 164 -11.86 -8.36 2.60
CA ASN A 164 -10.43 -8.46 2.29
C ASN A 164 -9.56 -7.71 3.31
N SER A 165 -10.01 -6.55 3.77
CA SER A 165 -9.30 -5.77 4.79
C SER A 165 -9.29 -6.51 6.13
N LEU A 166 -10.41 -7.09 6.54
CA LEU A 166 -10.50 -7.93 7.73
C LEU A 166 -9.60 -9.17 7.64
N ASP A 167 -9.59 -9.85 6.50
CA ASP A 167 -8.75 -11.02 6.30
C ASP A 167 -7.27 -10.66 6.34
N LYS A 168 -6.86 -9.55 5.73
CA LYS A 168 -5.47 -9.05 5.83
C LYS A 168 -5.08 -8.75 7.28
N ILE A 169 -6.00 -8.20 8.06
CA ILE A 169 -5.76 -7.89 9.47
C ILE A 169 -5.64 -9.18 10.28
N LYS A 170 -6.59 -10.11 10.13
CA LYS A 170 -6.60 -11.41 10.84
C LYS A 170 -5.37 -12.25 10.51
N ASN A 171 -4.97 -12.25 9.25
CA ASN A 171 -3.77 -12.96 8.79
C ASN A 171 -2.46 -12.21 9.07
N SER A 172 -2.51 -11.04 9.71
CA SER A 172 -1.30 -10.32 10.10
C SER A 172 -0.68 -10.97 11.32
N ARG A 173 0.65 -11.15 11.30
CA ARG A 173 1.41 -11.64 12.45
C ARG A 173 1.19 -10.81 13.72
N LEU A 174 0.93 -9.50 13.57
CA LEU A 174 0.64 -8.63 14.72
C LEU A 174 -0.73 -8.90 15.34
N TYR A 175 -1.68 -9.42 14.58
CA TYR A 175 -2.98 -9.85 15.10
C TYR A 175 -2.81 -11.11 15.95
N GLU A 176 -2.03 -12.09 15.50
CA GLU A 176 -1.68 -13.27 16.30
C GLU A 176 -0.98 -12.88 17.61
N VAL A 177 -0.08 -11.90 17.57
CA VAL A 177 0.60 -11.37 18.77
C VAL A 177 -0.41 -10.72 19.73
N LEU A 178 -1.43 -10.03 19.22
CA LEU A 178 -2.48 -9.45 20.05
C LEU A 178 -3.37 -10.50 20.72
N GLU A 179 -3.58 -11.65 20.08
CA GLU A 179 -4.34 -12.75 20.67
C GLU A 179 -3.49 -13.58 21.64
N ALA A 180 -2.20 -13.80 21.33
CA ALA A 180 -1.33 -14.68 22.10
C ALA A 180 -0.68 -14.03 23.32
N TYR A 181 -0.51 -12.70 23.34
CA TYR A 181 0.16 -11.99 24.43
C TYR A 181 -0.83 -11.13 25.23
N ASP A 182 -0.93 -11.39 26.54
CA ASP A 182 -1.68 -10.53 27.47
C ASP A 182 -1.20 -9.07 27.46
N THR A 183 0.09 -8.86 27.20
CA THR A 183 0.69 -7.52 27.12
C THR A 183 1.60 -7.42 25.89
N PRO A 184 1.22 -6.62 24.87
CA PRO A 184 2.00 -6.47 23.64
C PRO A 184 3.43 -5.96 23.83
N LYS A 185 3.72 -5.29 24.96
CA LYS A 185 5.07 -4.81 25.29
C LYS A 185 6.08 -5.94 25.44
N LYS A 186 5.67 -7.11 25.96
CA LYS A 186 6.54 -8.28 26.14
C LYS A 186 7.10 -8.76 24.79
N PHE A 187 6.25 -8.85 23.77
CA PHE A 187 6.68 -9.16 22.41
C PHE A 187 7.68 -8.13 21.86
N ILE A 188 7.44 -6.84 22.11
CA ILE A 188 8.37 -5.79 21.69
C ILE A 188 9.72 -5.99 22.37
N ASP A 189 9.77 -6.31 23.66
CA ASP A 189 11.03 -6.57 24.37
C ASP A 189 11.77 -7.79 23.81
N GLU A 190 11.06 -8.88 23.49
CA GLU A 190 11.64 -10.08 22.86
C GLU A 190 12.28 -9.80 21.48
N LEU A 191 11.72 -8.87 20.70
CA LEU A 191 12.28 -8.50 19.41
C LEU A 191 13.70 -7.93 19.51
N SER A 192 14.08 -7.32 20.64
CA SER A 192 15.42 -6.77 20.84
C SER A 192 16.50 -7.84 20.63
N GLY A 193 16.32 -9.03 21.21
CA GLY A 193 17.26 -10.14 21.09
C GLY A 193 17.38 -10.65 19.64
N GLN A 194 16.27 -10.68 18.92
CA GLN A 194 16.27 -11.08 17.50
C GLN A 194 17.01 -10.06 16.62
N PHE A 195 16.76 -8.77 16.84
CA PHE A 195 17.46 -7.70 16.12
C PHE A 195 18.96 -7.73 16.38
N GLN A 196 19.38 -7.85 17.63
CA GLN A 196 20.79 -7.92 18.02
C GLN A 196 21.49 -9.13 17.40
N LEU A 197 20.88 -10.33 17.49
CA LEU A 197 21.42 -11.54 16.88
C LEU A 197 21.59 -11.35 15.37
N ARG A 198 20.60 -10.76 14.70
CA ARG A 198 20.63 -10.52 13.25
C ARG A 198 21.72 -9.54 12.84
N ILE A 199 21.90 -8.46 13.60
CA ILE A 199 22.98 -7.49 13.39
C ILE A 199 24.32 -8.20 13.54
N GLN A 200 24.56 -8.92 14.64
CA GLN A 200 25.83 -9.63 14.85
C GLN A 200 26.15 -10.63 13.72
N GLN A 201 25.16 -11.37 13.24
CA GLN A 201 25.33 -12.28 12.10
C GLN A 201 25.74 -11.54 10.83
N LEU A 202 25.07 -10.43 10.51
CA LEU A 202 25.38 -9.63 9.33
C LEU A 202 26.75 -8.97 9.46
N GLU A 203 27.08 -8.41 10.62
CA GLU A 203 28.39 -7.80 10.88
C GLU A 203 29.53 -8.79 10.71
N ARG A 204 29.40 -10.02 11.23
CA ARG A 204 30.40 -11.08 11.00
C ARG A 204 30.59 -11.37 9.51
N ARG A 205 29.50 -11.39 8.74
CA ARG A 205 29.51 -11.66 7.29
C ARG A 205 30.06 -10.49 6.47
N THR A 206 29.94 -9.26 6.97
CA THR A 206 30.37 -8.04 6.28
C THR A 206 31.74 -7.53 6.72
N ARG A 207 32.30 -8.04 7.84
CA ARG A 207 33.62 -7.65 8.42
C ARG A 207 34.84 -7.93 7.54
N ILE A 208 34.68 -8.47 6.34
CA ILE A 208 35.78 -8.89 5.47
C ILE A 208 36.26 -7.68 4.63
N ASN A 209 37.28 -6.97 5.14
CA ASN A 209 38.40 -6.30 4.44
C ASN A 209 38.92 -5.01 5.14
N LYS A 210 39.21 -5.03 6.46
CA LYS A 210 40.11 -4.03 7.08
C LYS A 210 41.52 -4.58 7.42
N HIS A 211 41.77 -5.86 7.17
CA HIS A 211 43.09 -6.46 7.31
C HIS A 211 43.50 -7.16 6.02
N LYS A 212 44.12 -6.38 5.14
CA LYS A 212 45.19 -6.88 4.29
C LYS A 212 46.10 -5.68 3.96
N PRO A 213 47.22 -5.48 4.68
CA PRO A 213 48.29 -4.61 4.19
C PRO A 213 48.82 -5.13 2.85
#